data_AF-A0A351MHJ0-F1
#
_entry.id   AF-A0A351MHJ0-F1
#
_cell.length_a   1.000
_cell.length_b   1.000
_cell.length_c   1.000
_cell.angle_alpha   90.00
_cell.angle_beta   90.00
_cell.angle_gamma   90.00
#
_symmetry.space_group_name_H-M   'P 1'
#
loop_
_entity.id
_entity.type
_entity.pdbx_description
1 polymer ?
#
loop_
_entity_poly.entity_id
_entity_poly.type
_entity_poly.pdbx_seq_one_letter_code
_entity_poly.pdbx_strand_id
1 'polypeptide(L)'
;MLWLTLIASLSINARELPVQPDLATARDAVRAAAAAGAWPEGGFIVPVAPGLDFRTQPLRFGAEDSGRPGAPVVNRAQGASLHGGQVLPADSFGPVTDPAARARLPEAARDQVVVADLAALG
;
A
#
# COMPACT_ATOMS: atom_id res chain seq x y z
N MET A 1 -19.39 -11.75 -9.31
CA MET A 1 -20.15 -12.49 -8.27
C MET A 1 -19.44 -13.73 -7.71
N LEU A 2 -18.38 -14.26 -8.31
CA LEU A 2 -17.59 -15.39 -7.74
C LEU A 2 -16.68 -15.01 -6.56
N TRP A 3 -16.26 -13.75 -6.46
CA TRP A 3 -15.35 -13.27 -5.40
C TRP A 3 -16.02 -13.22 -4.02
N LEU A 4 -17.30 -12.87 -3.95
CA LEU A 4 -18.05 -12.78 -2.69
C LEU A 4 -18.31 -14.17 -2.07
N THR A 5 -18.59 -15.18 -2.89
CA THR A 5 -18.77 -16.57 -2.43
C THR A 5 -17.47 -17.20 -1.97
N LEU A 6 -16.33 -16.89 -2.60
CA LEU A 6 -15.02 -17.36 -2.15
C LEU A 6 -14.67 -16.78 -0.77
N ILE A 7 -14.89 -15.48 -0.55
CA ILE A 7 -14.61 -14.81 0.73
C ILE A 7 -15.50 -15.34 1.86
N ALA A 8 -16.80 -15.57 1.59
CA ALA A 8 -17.71 -16.13 2.58
C ALA A 8 -17.34 -17.58 2.97
N SER A 9 -16.88 -18.38 2.00
CA SER A 9 -16.42 -19.75 2.28
C SER A 9 -15.06 -19.81 2.99
N LEU A 10 -14.18 -18.82 2.77
CA LEU A 10 -12.86 -18.73 3.42
C LEU A 10 -12.91 -18.13 4.84
N SER A 11 -14.07 -17.65 5.29
CA SER A 11 -14.22 -17.04 6.62
C SER A 11 -14.79 -17.98 7.68
N ILE A 12 -15.30 -19.15 7.28
CA ILE A 12 -15.79 -20.16 8.24
C ILE A 12 -14.59 -20.65 9.05
N ASN A 13 -14.67 -20.53 10.38
CA ASN A 13 -13.60 -20.86 11.34
C ASN A 13 -12.29 -20.06 11.16
N ALA A 14 -12.32 -18.95 10.42
CA ALA A 14 -11.19 -18.03 10.35
C ALA A 14 -11.15 -17.16 11.61
N ARG A 15 -9.94 -16.84 12.08
CA ARG A 15 -9.75 -15.88 13.16
C ARG A 15 -9.52 -14.49 12.57
N GLU A 16 -10.40 -13.56 12.90
CA GLU A 16 -10.18 -12.15 12.63
C GLU A 16 -9.23 -11.55 13.69
N LEU A 17 -8.16 -10.90 13.23
CA LEU A 17 -7.23 -10.16 14.07
C LEU A 17 -7.75 -8.72 14.30
N PRO A 18 -7.27 -8.01 15.35
CA PRO A 18 -7.53 -6.58 15.48
C PRO A 18 -7.12 -5.81 14.23
N VAL A 19 -7.82 -4.72 13.93
CA VAL A 19 -7.51 -3.83 12.81
C VAL A 19 -6.06 -3.36 12.90
N GLN A 20 -5.35 -3.43 11.78
CA GLN A 20 -3.95 -3.05 11.66
C GLN A 20 -3.83 -1.73 10.89
N PRO A 21 -2.93 -0.83 11.29
CA PRO A 21 -2.80 0.48 10.66
C PRO A 21 -2.23 0.39 9.24
N ASP A 22 -1.44 -0.63 8.93
CA ASP A 22 -0.80 -0.82 7.63
C ASP A 22 -0.52 -2.31 7.34
N LEU A 23 0.04 -2.60 6.17
CA LEU A 23 0.30 -3.99 5.76
C LEU A 23 1.52 -4.61 6.46
N ALA A 24 2.45 -3.81 7.01
CA ALA A 24 3.61 -4.34 7.76
C ALA A 24 3.16 -4.85 9.13
N THR A 25 2.43 -4.02 9.86
CA THR A 25 1.79 -4.38 11.13
C THR A 25 0.83 -5.53 10.96
N ALA A 26 0.11 -5.63 9.84
CA ALA A 26 -0.71 -6.78 9.49
C ALA A 26 0.08 -8.10 9.40
N ARG A 27 1.21 -8.10 8.68
CA ARG A 27 2.11 -9.25 8.62
C ARG A 27 2.63 -9.62 10.00
N ASP A 28 3.09 -8.64 10.76
CA ASP A 28 3.69 -8.87 12.07
C ASP A 28 2.67 -9.36 13.10
N ALA A 29 1.41 -8.92 13.00
CA ALA A 29 0.30 -9.41 13.82
C ALA A 29 -0.03 -10.88 13.53
N VAL A 30 0.03 -11.31 12.27
CA VAL A 30 -0.14 -12.73 11.90
C VAL A 30 0.98 -13.57 12.49
N ARG A 31 2.24 -13.11 12.38
CA ARG A 31 3.39 -13.81 12.99
C ARG A 31 3.23 -13.97 14.49
N ALA A 32 2.85 -12.90 15.18
CA ALA A 32 2.61 -12.94 16.63
C ALA A 32 1.46 -13.89 16.99
N ALA A 33 0.35 -13.85 16.25
CA ALA A 33 -0.79 -14.73 16.48
C ALA A 33 -0.45 -16.21 16.23
N ALA A 34 0.35 -16.50 15.19
CA ALA A 34 0.82 -17.83 14.86
C ALA A 34 1.81 -18.40 15.88
N ALA A 35 2.67 -17.56 16.45
CA ALA A 35 3.60 -17.97 17.49
C ALA A 35 2.90 -18.23 18.85
N ALA A 36 1.81 -17.51 19.13
CA ALA A 36 1.10 -17.59 20.42
C ALA A 36 0.07 -18.74 20.52
N GLY A 37 -0.25 -19.45 19.44
CA GLY A 37 -1.30 -20.46 19.48
C GLY A 37 -1.44 -21.33 18.23
N ALA A 38 -2.43 -22.22 18.24
CA ALA A 38 -2.75 -23.06 17.10
C ALA A 38 -3.28 -22.25 15.92
N TRP A 39 -2.97 -22.71 14.70
CA TRP A 39 -3.46 -22.10 13.48
C TRP A 39 -4.97 -22.31 13.34
N PRO A 40 -5.77 -21.26 13.10
CA PRO A 40 -7.20 -21.42 12.90
C PRO A 40 -7.49 -22.28 11.67
N GLU A 41 -8.53 -23.11 11.72
CA GLU A 41 -8.92 -24.00 10.61
C GLU A 41 -9.24 -23.21 9.33
N GLY A 42 -9.91 -22.06 9.46
CA GLY A 42 -10.17 -21.14 8.34
C GLY A 42 -9.07 -20.10 8.09
N GLY A 43 -7.97 -20.15 8.85
CA GLY A 43 -6.86 -19.21 8.72
C GLY A 43 -7.10 -17.85 9.37
N PHE A 44 -6.40 -16.83 8.89
CA PHE A 44 -6.44 -15.48 9.45
C PHE A 44 -7.11 -14.48 8.51
N ILE A 45 -7.96 -13.63 9.06
CA ILE A 45 -8.45 -12.41 8.42
C ILE A 45 -7.81 -11.22 9.14
N VAL A 46 -7.16 -10.33 8.40
CA VAL A 46 -6.44 -9.18 8.94
C VAL A 46 -7.01 -7.90 8.34
N PRO A 47 -7.93 -7.22 9.04
CA PRO A 47 -8.44 -5.94 8.59
C PRO A 47 -7.32 -4.89 8.60
N VAL A 48 -7.19 -4.12 7.52
CA VAL A 48 -6.25 -3.01 7.37
C VAL A 48 -7.04 -1.71 7.26
N ALA A 49 -6.70 -0.74 8.09
CA ALA A 49 -7.34 0.56 8.14
C ALA A 49 -7.19 1.32 6.79
N PRO A 50 -8.16 2.18 6.43
CA PRO A 50 -8.01 3.07 5.28
C PRO A 50 -6.81 4.01 5.45
N GLY A 51 -6.18 4.40 4.35
CA GLY A 51 -5.03 5.30 4.37
C GLY A 51 -4.03 5.07 3.24
N LEU A 52 -2.97 5.89 3.26
CA LEU A 52 -1.84 5.80 2.34
C LEU A 52 -0.65 5.22 3.10
N ASP A 53 -0.23 4.01 2.72
CA ASP A 53 0.99 3.38 3.24
C ASP A 53 2.15 3.68 2.27
N PHE A 54 2.89 4.76 2.54
CA PHE A 54 4.07 5.15 1.77
C PHE A 54 5.28 4.31 2.15
N ARG A 55 5.94 3.75 1.14
CA ARG A 55 7.05 2.82 1.31
C ARG A 55 8.23 3.21 0.43
N THR A 56 9.38 3.46 1.07
CA THR A 56 10.67 3.61 0.39
C THR A 56 11.42 2.29 0.24
N GLN A 57 10.94 1.23 0.90
CA GLN A 57 11.50 -0.11 0.85
C GLN A 57 10.41 -1.17 0.61
N PRO A 58 10.73 -2.28 -0.08
CA PRO A 58 9.78 -3.36 -0.29
C PRO A 58 9.27 -3.95 1.03
N LEU A 59 7.96 -4.09 1.16
CA LEU A 59 7.38 -4.96 2.17
C LEU A 59 7.55 -6.42 1.72
N ARG A 60 8.29 -7.22 2.50
CA ARG A 60 8.57 -8.62 2.16
C ARG A 60 7.62 -9.56 2.90
N PHE A 61 7.04 -10.48 2.17
CA PHE A 61 6.34 -11.65 2.71
C PHE A 61 7.22 -12.88 2.44
N GLY A 62 7.55 -13.60 3.49
CA GLY A 62 8.36 -14.82 3.47
C GLY A 62 7.52 -16.09 3.66
N ALA A 63 8.21 -17.23 3.75
CA ALA A 63 7.54 -18.53 3.97
C ALA A 63 6.77 -18.55 5.29
N GLU A 64 7.27 -17.86 6.32
CA GLU A 64 6.64 -17.71 7.63
C GLU A 64 5.31 -16.95 7.62
N ASP A 65 5.04 -16.19 6.54
CA ASP A 65 3.80 -15.43 6.38
C ASP A 65 2.72 -16.19 5.59
N SER A 66 3.05 -17.41 5.16
CA SER A 66 2.15 -18.22 4.35
C SER A 66 0.98 -18.76 5.17
N GLY A 67 -0.18 -18.82 4.53
CA GLY A 67 -1.29 -19.63 5.01
C GLY A 67 -0.98 -21.13 4.94
N ARG A 68 -1.90 -21.95 5.46
CA ARG A 68 -1.85 -23.41 5.32
C ARG A 68 -2.91 -23.86 4.30
N PRO A 69 -2.83 -25.09 3.76
CA PRO A 69 -3.90 -25.64 2.94
C PRO A 69 -5.26 -25.51 3.65
N GLY A 70 -6.23 -24.84 3.02
CA GLY A 70 -7.55 -24.57 3.61
C GLY A 70 -7.62 -23.42 4.62
N ALA A 71 -6.48 -22.89 5.08
CA ALA A 71 -6.39 -21.87 6.12
C ALA A 71 -5.52 -20.68 5.68
N PRO A 72 -6.02 -19.82 4.77
CA PRO A 72 -5.27 -18.69 4.19
C PRO A 72 -4.95 -17.59 5.21
N VAL A 73 -4.05 -16.67 4.84
CA VAL A 73 -3.92 -15.36 5.48
C VAL A 73 -4.51 -14.32 4.53
N VAL A 74 -5.56 -13.63 4.94
CA VAL A 74 -6.30 -12.66 4.11
C VAL A 74 -6.17 -11.27 4.72
N ASN A 75 -5.29 -10.45 4.13
CA ASN A 75 -5.26 -9.01 4.42
C ASN A 75 -6.42 -8.33 3.69
N ARG A 76 -7.31 -7.67 4.43
CA ARG A 76 -8.53 -7.05 3.90
C ARG A 76 -8.51 -5.57 4.23
N ALA A 77 -8.50 -4.73 3.21
CA ALA A 77 -8.59 -3.29 3.39
C ALA A 77 -9.85 -2.73 2.73
N GLN A 78 -10.40 -1.66 3.32
CA GLN A 78 -11.42 -0.84 2.69
C GLN A 78 -10.91 0.60 2.66
N GLY A 79 -10.38 1.03 1.52
CA GLY A 79 -9.82 2.38 1.34
C GLY A 79 -8.34 2.54 1.73
N ALA A 80 -7.57 1.46 1.78
CA ALA A 80 -6.11 1.52 1.93
C ALA A 80 -5.40 1.41 0.58
N SER A 81 -4.28 2.11 0.41
CA SER A 81 -3.44 2.05 -0.78
C SER A 81 -1.95 2.00 -0.41
N LEU A 82 -1.19 1.19 -1.15
CA LEU A 82 0.27 1.08 -1.01
C LEU A 82 0.95 1.99 -2.03
N HIS A 83 1.83 2.87 -1.58
CA HIS A 83 2.50 3.85 -2.42
C HIS A 83 4.01 3.68 -2.36
N GLY A 84 4.63 3.34 -3.49
CA GLY A 84 6.10 3.33 -3.63
C GLY A 84 6.69 4.66 -4.11
N GLY A 85 5.84 5.65 -4.41
CA GLY A 85 6.25 6.98 -4.87
C GLY A 85 6.41 7.97 -3.72
N GLN A 86 6.97 9.13 -4.03
CA GLN A 86 7.06 10.26 -3.10
C GLN A 86 6.05 11.35 -3.49
N VAL A 87 5.56 12.06 -2.48
CA VAL A 87 4.76 13.27 -2.68
C VAL A 87 5.72 14.43 -2.92
N LEU A 88 5.59 15.10 -4.07
CA LEU A 88 6.36 16.30 -4.35
C LEU A 88 5.77 17.49 -3.58
N PRO A 89 6.57 18.24 -2.81
CA PRO A 89 6.10 19.44 -2.13
C PRO A 89 5.56 20.47 -3.13
N ALA A 90 4.43 21.11 -2.81
CA ALA A 90 3.82 22.07 -3.74
C ALA A 90 4.72 23.29 -4.01
N ASP A 91 5.53 23.68 -3.04
CA ASP A 91 6.53 24.75 -3.12
C ASP A 91 7.80 24.36 -3.90
N SER A 92 7.96 23.09 -4.28
CA SER A 92 9.03 22.65 -5.19
C SER A 92 8.78 23.03 -6.65
N PHE A 93 7.55 23.46 -6.98
CA PHE A 93 7.18 23.88 -8.33
C PHE A 93 7.43 25.38 -8.50
N GLY A 94 8.30 25.71 -9.45
CA GLY A 94 8.65 27.09 -9.82
C GLY A 94 8.46 27.38 -11.31
N PRO A 95 8.62 28.64 -11.74
CA PRO A 95 8.50 29.01 -13.14
C PRO A 95 9.60 28.36 -13.99
N VAL A 96 9.28 28.01 -15.23
CA VAL A 96 10.27 27.50 -16.19
C VAL A 96 11.18 28.65 -16.63
N THR A 97 12.44 28.63 -16.18
CA THR A 97 13.46 29.65 -16.52
C THR A 97 14.42 29.22 -17.63
N ASP A 98 14.60 27.91 -17.84
CA ASP A 98 15.47 27.38 -18.89
C ASP A 98 14.99 27.80 -20.29
N PRO A 99 15.80 28.54 -21.08
CA PRO A 99 15.40 29.02 -22.40
C PRO A 99 15.04 27.91 -23.39
N ALA A 100 15.74 26.77 -23.33
CA ALA A 100 15.49 25.65 -24.23
C ALA A 100 14.12 24.99 -23.93
N ALA A 101 13.78 24.79 -22.66
CA ALA A 101 12.46 24.35 -22.24
C ALA A 101 11.36 25.36 -22.61
N ARG A 102 11.58 26.66 -22.38
CA ARG A 102 10.61 27.72 -22.74
C ARG A 102 10.35 27.78 -24.24
N ALA A 103 11.36 27.54 -25.08
CA ALA A 103 11.23 27.54 -26.54
C ALA A 103 10.31 26.41 -27.04
N ARG A 104 10.18 25.30 -26.30
CA ARG A 104 9.28 24.18 -26.61
C ARG A 104 7.82 24.46 -26.26
N LEU A 105 7.57 25.48 -25.43
CA LEU A 105 6.22 25.87 -25.01
C LEU A 105 5.65 26.91 -25.99
N PRO A 106 4.36 26.82 -26.36
CA PRO A 106 3.65 27.91 -26.99
C PRO A 106 3.78 29.19 -26.15
N GLU A 107 3.92 30.34 -26.81
CA GLU A 107 4.18 31.61 -26.12
C GLU A 107 3.16 31.91 -25.01
N ALA A 108 1.87 31.69 -25.30
CA ALA A 108 0.78 31.90 -24.33
C ALA A 108 0.87 31.03 -23.06
N ALA A 109 1.62 29.92 -23.09
CA ALA A 109 1.75 28.99 -21.97
C ALA A 109 3.02 29.21 -21.12
N ARG A 110 4.00 30.00 -21.61
CA ARG A 110 5.33 30.10 -21.00
C ARG A 110 5.34 30.60 -19.56
N ASP A 111 4.34 31.38 -19.19
CA ASP A 111 4.21 31.96 -17.84
C ASP A 111 3.15 31.26 -16.98
N GLN A 112 2.53 30.19 -17.50
CA GLN A 112 1.54 29.37 -16.79
C GLN A 112 2.08 27.99 -16.40
N VAL A 113 3.14 27.52 -17.07
CA VAL A 113 3.76 26.22 -16.81
C VAL A 113 4.78 26.35 -15.67
N VAL A 114 4.72 25.39 -14.74
CA VAL A 114 5.67 25.23 -13.64
C VAL A 114 6.49 23.95 -13.78
N VAL A 115 7.66 23.92 -13.17
CA VAL A 115 8.60 22.79 -13.17
C VAL A 115 9.10 22.54 -11.75
N ALA A 116 9.32 21.26 -11.43
CA ALA A 116 10.02 20.83 -10.23
C ALA A 116 11.29 20.06 -10.63
N ASP A 117 12.40 20.31 -9.96
CA ASP A 117 13.65 19.57 -10.16
C ASP A 117 13.61 18.26 -9.37
N LEU A 118 13.38 17.15 -10.06
CA LEU A 118 13.32 15.83 -9.41
C LEU A 118 14.68 15.38 -8.84
N ALA A 119 15.80 15.79 -9.46
CA ALA A 119 17.12 15.41 -8.97
C ALA A 119 17.45 16.09 -7.63
N ALA A 120 16.93 17.31 -7.41
CA ALA A 120 17.02 17.98 -6.12
C ALA A 120 16.09 17.37 -5.05
N LEU A 121 15.04 16.66 -5.48
CA LEU A 121 14.00 16.09 -4.59
C LEU A 121 14.25 14.62 -4.20
N GLY A 122 15.08 13.88 -4.94
CA GLY A 122 15.48 12.51 -4.62
C GLY A 122 15.36 11.54 -5.78
#